data_AF-A0A6A8MP88-F1
#
_entry.id   AF-A0A6A8MP88-F1
#
_cell.length_a   1.000
_cell.length_b   1.000
_cell.length_c   1.000
_cell.angle_alpha   90.00
_cell.angle_beta   90.00
_cell.angle_gamma   90.00
#
_symmetry.space_group_name_H-M   'P 1'
#
loop_
_entity.id
_entity.type
_entity.pdbx_description
1 polymer ?
#
loop_
_entity_poly.entity_id
_entity_poly.type
_entity_poly.pdbx_seq_one_letter_code
_entity_poly.pdbx_strand_id
1 'polypeptide(L)'
;MKSSLPTIRSKRTRRLSLSAACLAFFLAIVEPANASSNMQQVFLTIPADQLPSPELPGAENLDPNPGVPSLLELDSIKVVDASAMALVSIAARQVESARQAEGAKEVARQIIAQKYRWSEKQFTCLDNLWTKESKWNYKARNKSSGAHGIPQALPATKMEIVGTDWRTNPVTQITWGLKYIEERYKYPCSAWSKSKRSNWY
;
A
#
# COMPACT_ATOMS: atom_id res chain seq x y z
N MET A 1 30.54 -14.53 -81.59
CA MET A 1 31.91 -14.05 -81.30
C MET A 1 31.99 -13.72 -79.81
N LYS A 2 33.01 -14.24 -79.13
CA LYS A 2 33.26 -14.13 -77.68
C LYS A 2 33.98 -12.81 -77.37
N SER A 3 33.63 -12.13 -76.27
CA SER A 3 34.57 -11.24 -75.56
C SER A 3 34.07 -10.80 -74.17
N SER A 4 34.64 -11.47 -73.17
CA SER A 4 34.99 -11.18 -71.77
C SER A 4 34.53 -9.89 -71.05
N LEU A 5 34.05 -10.09 -69.81
CA LEU A 5 33.85 -9.12 -68.73
C LEU A 5 35.16 -8.63 -68.09
N PRO A 6 35.14 -7.45 -67.44
CA PRO A 6 35.95 -7.22 -66.24
C PRO A 6 35.12 -6.87 -64.99
N THR A 7 35.39 -7.60 -63.91
CA THR A 7 34.88 -7.41 -62.54
C THR A 7 35.60 -6.23 -61.87
N ILE A 8 34.87 -5.20 -61.42
CA ILE A 8 35.43 -4.13 -60.58
C ILE A 8 34.89 -4.25 -59.14
N ARG A 9 35.83 -4.52 -58.24
CA ARG A 9 35.67 -4.69 -56.79
C ARG A 9 35.46 -3.34 -56.11
N SER A 10 34.25 -3.08 -55.60
CA SER A 10 33.94 -1.89 -54.80
C SER A 10 34.54 -1.98 -53.39
N LYS A 11 35.39 -1.01 -53.04
CA LYS A 11 36.02 -0.87 -51.71
C LYS A 11 35.03 -0.26 -50.71
N ARG A 12 34.86 -0.95 -49.58
CA ARG A 12 34.08 -0.54 -48.40
C ARG A 12 34.66 0.77 -47.82
N THR A 13 33.96 1.89 -47.97
CA THR A 13 34.33 3.16 -47.32
C THR A 13 33.80 3.17 -45.88
N ARG A 14 34.72 3.13 -44.91
CA ARG A 14 34.45 3.44 -43.50
C ARG A 14 34.10 4.92 -43.39
N ARG A 15 32.91 5.25 -42.89
CA ARG A 15 32.56 6.62 -42.52
C ARG A 15 33.02 6.85 -41.08
N LEU A 16 34.04 7.69 -40.93
CA LEU A 16 34.50 8.24 -39.66
C LEU A 16 33.90 9.64 -39.49
N SER A 17 33.23 9.82 -38.34
CA SER A 17 33.08 11.04 -37.51
C SER A 17 32.81 12.40 -38.18
N LEU A 18 31.70 13.02 -37.78
CA LEU A 18 31.56 14.45 -37.47
C LEU A 18 30.26 14.63 -36.68
N SER A 19 30.38 14.92 -35.38
CA SER A 19 29.43 15.70 -34.54
C SER A 19 29.72 15.41 -33.06
N ALA A 20 30.87 15.88 -32.60
CA ALA A 20 31.18 16.04 -31.19
C ALA A 20 31.63 17.49 -31.00
N ALA A 21 30.69 18.42 -30.81
CA ALA A 21 30.90 19.76 -30.26
C ALA A 21 29.60 20.58 -30.38
N CYS A 22 28.70 20.42 -29.42
CA CYS A 22 27.69 21.42 -29.01
C CYS A 22 26.75 20.74 -28.00
N LEU A 23 27.14 20.73 -26.71
CA LEU A 23 26.27 20.65 -25.51
C LEU A 23 27.11 20.29 -24.28
N ALA A 24 28.21 21.00 -24.07
CA ALA A 24 28.99 20.90 -22.84
C ALA A 24 29.45 22.29 -22.45
N PHE A 25 28.50 23.16 -22.09
CA PHE A 25 28.66 24.31 -21.20
C PHE A 25 27.27 24.97 -21.05
N PHE A 26 26.88 25.35 -19.84
CA PHE A 26 25.55 25.82 -19.38
C PHE A 26 24.57 24.74 -18.91
N LEU A 27 24.80 24.22 -17.70
CA LEU A 27 23.90 24.38 -16.54
C LEU A 27 24.58 23.71 -15.33
N ALA A 28 25.39 24.50 -14.64
CA ALA A 28 25.76 24.21 -13.27
C ALA A 28 24.56 24.51 -12.35
N ILE A 29 24.49 23.74 -11.26
CA ILE A 29 23.64 23.93 -10.07
C ILE A 29 22.18 23.48 -10.23
N VAL A 30 21.98 22.16 -10.16
CA VAL A 30 20.85 21.61 -9.41
C VAL A 30 21.46 20.77 -8.31
N GLU A 31 21.53 21.35 -7.10
CA GLU A 31 21.73 20.55 -5.90
C GLU A 31 20.58 19.52 -5.85
N PRO A 32 20.85 18.22 -5.71
CA PRO A 32 19.80 17.33 -5.24
C PRO A 32 19.55 17.74 -3.79
N ALA A 33 18.47 18.47 -3.55
CA ALA A 33 17.87 18.51 -2.23
C ALA A 33 17.47 17.06 -1.91
N ASN A 34 18.40 16.33 -1.27
CA ASN A 34 18.09 15.09 -0.60
C ASN A 34 17.10 15.43 0.49
N ALA A 35 15.80 15.30 0.18
CA ALA A 35 14.78 15.19 1.20
C ALA A 35 15.03 13.85 1.92
N SER A 36 15.96 13.86 2.87
CA SER A 36 16.05 12.83 3.88
C SER A 36 14.80 12.96 4.74
N SER A 37 13.74 12.26 4.35
CA SER A 37 12.61 12.04 5.24
C SER A 37 13.10 11.12 6.35
N ASN A 38 13.70 11.72 7.37
CA ASN A 38 13.87 11.13 8.68
C ASN A 38 12.47 10.95 9.28
N MET A 39 11.78 9.89 8.89
CA MET A 39 10.68 9.36 9.68
C MET A 39 11.31 8.73 10.92
N GLN A 40 11.62 9.57 11.91
CA GLN A 40 11.66 9.14 13.29
C GLN A 40 10.31 8.47 13.56
N GLN A 41 10.36 7.16 13.76
CA GLN A 41 9.26 6.42 14.36
C GLN A 41 9.05 7.00 15.74
N VAL A 42 8.10 7.94 15.86
CA VAL A 42 7.59 8.37 17.16
C VAL A 42 6.74 7.22 17.68
N PHE A 43 7.40 6.22 18.28
CA PHE A 43 6.74 5.39 19.26
C PHE A 43 6.54 6.28 20.49
N LEU A 44 5.31 6.76 20.67
CA LEU A 44 4.87 7.19 22.00
C LEU A 44 4.78 5.93 22.85
N THR A 45 5.91 5.54 23.46
CA THR A 45 5.91 4.63 24.60
C THR A 45 5.22 5.39 25.72
N ILE A 46 3.93 5.14 25.93
CA ILE A 46 3.24 5.61 27.14
C ILE A 46 3.76 4.72 28.28
N PRO A 47 4.52 5.25 29.25
CA PRO A 47 4.87 4.47 30.43
C PRO A 47 3.58 4.14 31.19
N ALA A 48 3.38 2.86 31.53
CA ALA A 48 2.23 2.42 32.31
C ALA A 48 2.24 2.95 33.77
N ASP A 49 3.33 3.60 34.19
CA ASP A 49 3.55 4.07 35.58
C ASP A 49 2.97 5.46 35.89
N GLN A 50 2.30 6.12 34.94
CA GLN A 50 1.72 7.45 35.16
C GLN A 50 0.18 7.44 35.14
N LEU A 51 -0.42 6.34 35.58
CA LEU A 51 -1.83 6.31 35.98
C LEU A 51 -1.99 7.09 37.29
N PRO A 52 -2.73 8.22 37.34
CA PRO A 52 -3.25 8.70 38.60
C PRO A 52 -4.27 7.67 39.08
N SER A 53 -4.09 7.14 40.29
CA SER A 53 -5.15 6.45 41.02
C SER A 53 -6.39 7.34 41.07
N PRO A 54 -7.61 6.82 40.86
CA PRO A 54 -8.81 7.63 40.99
C PRO A 54 -9.08 7.91 42.46
N GLU A 55 -8.54 9.01 42.98
CA GLU A 55 -9.01 9.62 44.21
C GLU A 55 -10.26 10.46 43.89
N LEU A 56 -11.36 10.11 44.55
CA LEU A 56 -12.65 10.77 44.48
C LEU A 56 -12.63 12.02 45.38
N PRO A 57 -12.94 13.24 44.89
CA PRO A 57 -13.32 14.33 45.76
C PRO A 57 -14.84 14.52 45.78
N GLY A 58 -15.39 14.31 46.98
CA GLY A 58 -16.28 15.26 47.67
C GLY A 58 -17.55 15.74 46.96
N ALA A 59 -18.70 15.32 47.50
CA ALA A 59 -19.98 15.97 47.29
C ALA A 59 -20.01 17.37 47.94
N GLU A 60 -20.47 18.39 47.21
CA GLU A 60 -21.19 19.53 47.78
C GLU A 60 -22.05 20.24 46.71
N ASN A 61 -23.38 20.18 46.96
CA ASN A 61 -24.54 21.02 46.62
C ASN A 61 -24.34 22.31 45.77
N LEU A 62 -25.29 22.87 45.01
CA LEU A 62 -26.66 22.61 44.51
C LEU A 62 -26.93 23.81 43.57
N ASP A 63 -27.58 23.62 42.42
CA ASP A 63 -28.35 24.71 41.78
C ASP A 63 -29.68 24.12 41.27
N PRO A 64 -30.86 24.63 41.72
CA PRO A 64 -32.14 24.02 41.44
C PRO A 64 -32.70 24.54 40.10
N ASN A 65 -32.38 23.83 39.03
CA ASN A 65 -33.10 23.79 37.75
C ASN A 65 -33.21 25.11 36.94
N PRO A 66 -32.57 25.15 35.76
CA PRO A 66 -33.34 25.43 34.56
C PRO A 66 -33.03 24.41 33.44
N GLY A 67 -33.98 23.50 33.21
CA GLY A 67 -34.19 22.89 31.90
C GLY A 67 -33.26 21.74 31.51
N VAL A 68 -32.84 20.89 32.46
CA VAL A 68 -32.19 19.61 32.10
C VAL A 68 -33.24 18.63 31.57
N PRO A 69 -33.12 18.14 30.31
CA PRO A 69 -33.95 17.04 29.84
C PRO A 69 -33.76 15.81 30.75
N SER A 70 -34.85 15.08 30.97
CA SER A 70 -34.86 13.92 31.85
C SER A 70 -33.81 12.88 31.46
N LEU A 71 -33.21 12.23 32.47
CA LEU A 71 -32.13 11.23 32.39
C LEU A 71 -32.41 10.06 31.41
N LEU A 72 -33.66 9.86 31.01
CA LEU A 72 -34.09 8.88 30.01
C LEU A 72 -33.77 9.28 28.55
N GLU A 73 -33.55 10.56 28.25
CA GLU A 73 -33.13 11.03 26.92
C GLU A 73 -31.60 11.07 26.77
N LEU A 74 -30.84 10.97 27.87
CA LEU A 74 -29.37 11.02 27.85
C LEU A 74 -28.72 9.68 27.49
N ASP A 75 -29.44 8.56 27.63
CA ASP A 75 -28.98 7.23 27.17
C ASP A 75 -28.90 7.13 25.63
N SER A 76 -29.49 8.12 24.93
CA SER A 76 -29.39 8.25 23.48
C SER A 76 -28.19 9.10 23.03
N ILE A 77 -27.45 9.74 23.95
CA ILE A 77 -26.16 10.36 23.63
C ILE A 77 -25.08 9.29 23.74
N LYS A 78 -24.78 8.64 22.62
CA LYS A 78 -23.57 7.81 22.49
C LYS A 78 -22.35 8.72 22.61
N VAL A 79 -21.87 8.95 23.83
CA VAL A 79 -20.53 9.49 24.07
C VAL A 79 -19.52 8.52 23.49
N VAL A 80 -18.94 8.87 22.35
CA VAL A 80 -17.84 8.13 21.75
C VAL A 80 -16.58 8.42 22.57
N ASP A 81 -16.01 7.37 23.16
CA ASP A 81 -14.78 7.50 23.92
C ASP A 81 -13.66 8.12 23.06
N ALA A 82 -12.92 9.08 23.62
CA ALA A 82 -11.88 9.79 22.88
C ALA A 82 -10.79 8.85 22.36
N SER A 83 -10.49 7.75 23.08
CA SER A 83 -9.56 6.72 22.63
C SER A 83 -10.11 5.94 21.43
N ALA A 84 -11.42 5.66 21.41
CA ALA A 84 -12.06 5.02 20.26
C ALA A 84 -12.00 5.90 19.01
N MET A 85 -12.25 7.21 19.16
CA MET A 85 -12.12 8.17 18.06
C MET A 85 -10.67 8.28 17.56
N ALA A 86 -9.69 8.24 18.47
CA ALA A 86 -8.28 8.21 18.09
C ALA A 86 -7.94 6.97 17.27
N LEU A 87 -8.40 5.77 17.67
CA LEU A 87 -8.18 4.53 16.92
C LEU A 87 -8.81 4.57 15.52
N VAL A 88 -10.05 5.06 15.41
CA VAL A 88 -10.72 5.24 14.12
C VAL A 88 -9.93 6.19 13.22
N SER A 89 -9.41 7.28 13.77
CA SER A 89 -8.59 8.24 13.01
C SER A 89 -7.29 7.63 12.48
N ILE A 90 -6.64 6.76 13.26
CA ILE A 90 -5.43 6.05 12.85
C ILE A 90 -5.75 5.06 11.74
N ALA A 91 -6.83 4.28 11.91
CA ALA A 91 -7.29 3.34 10.89
C ALA A 91 -7.64 4.06 9.57
N ALA A 92 -8.32 5.20 9.64
CA ALA A 92 -8.64 6.00 8.45
C ALA A 92 -7.38 6.53 7.74
N ARG A 93 -6.37 7.00 8.49
CA ARG A 93 -5.08 7.40 7.93
C ARG A 93 -4.36 6.24 7.25
N GLN A 94 -4.43 5.04 7.84
CA GLN A 94 -3.85 3.83 7.24
C GLN A 94 -4.55 3.46 5.93
N VAL A 95 -5.87 3.57 5.86
CA VAL A 95 -6.62 3.37 4.61
C VAL A 95 -6.22 4.41 3.57
N GLU A 96 -6.08 5.67 3.96
CA GLU A 96 -5.68 6.74 3.04
C GLU A 96 -4.27 6.54 2.50
N SER A 97 -3.29 6.19 3.35
CA SER A 97 -1.94 5.91 2.89
C SER A 97 -1.92 4.70 1.93
N ALA A 98 -2.69 3.66 2.23
CA ALA A 98 -2.81 2.48 1.39
C ALA A 98 -3.49 2.71 0.03
N ARG A 99 -4.06 3.90 -0.23
CA ARG A 99 -4.54 4.26 -1.58
C ARG A 99 -3.39 4.49 -2.56
N GLN A 100 -2.19 4.76 -2.03
CA GLN A 100 -0.97 4.85 -2.82
C GLN A 100 -0.21 3.53 -2.77
N ALA A 101 0.53 3.20 -3.84
CA ALA A 101 1.23 1.92 -3.95
C ALA A 101 2.23 1.68 -2.80
N GLU A 102 3.03 2.68 -2.44
CA GLU A 102 4.02 2.55 -1.37
C GLU A 102 3.36 2.42 0.01
N GLY A 103 2.28 3.16 0.26
CA GLY A 103 1.51 2.99 1.51
C GLY A 103 0.82 1.62 1.57
N ALA A 104 0.34 1.09 0.44
CA ALA A 104 -0.25 -0.24 0.37
C ALA A 104 0.77 -1.34 0.70
N LYS A 105 2.00 -1.20 0.19
CA LYS A 105 3.12 -2.08 0.51
C LYS A 105 3.44 -2.05 2.00
N GLU A 106 3.49 -0.86 2.60
CA GLU A 106 3.78 -0.70 4.02
C GLU A 106 2.69 -1.33 4.89
N VAL A 107 1.42 -1.08 4.58
CA VAL A 107 0.30 -1.73 5.27
C VAL A 107 0.36 -3.25 5.13
N ALA A 108 0.70 -3.77 3.94
CA ALA A 108 0.89 -5.20 3.75
C ALA A 108 2.02 -5.76 4.63
N ARG A 109 3.17 -5.08 4.75
CA ARG A 109 4.25 -5.47 5.66
C ARG A 109 3.78 -5.53 7.11
N GLN A 110 3.04 -4.53 7.57
CA GLN A 110 2.51 -4.47 8.93
C GLN A 110 1.57 -5.65 9.22
N ILE A 111 0.64 -5.93 8.31
CA ILE A 111 -0.29 -7.06 8.44
C ILE A 111 0.48 -8.39 8.43
N ILE A 112 1.49 -8.53 7.55
CA ILE A 112 2.35 -9.71 7.49
C ILE A 112 3.08 -9.92 8.81
N ALA A 113 3.72 -8.89 9.35
CA ALA A 113 4.46 -8.97 10.61
C ALA A 113 3.56 -9.37 11.79
N GLN A 114 2.34 -8.81 11.86
CA GLN A 114 1.40 -9.05 12.96
C GLN A 114 0.75 -10.44 12.88
N LYS A 115 0.31 -10.86 11.70
CA LYS A 115 -0.57 -12.03 11.55
C LYS A 115 0.13 -13.27 10.97
N TYR A 116 0.96 -13.09 9.97
CA TYR A 116 1.49 -14.20 9.16
C TYR A 116 2.93 -14.57 9.52
N ARG A 117 3.70 -13.61 10.06
CA ARG A 117 5.12 -13.75 10.43
C ARG A 117 6.01 -14.28 9.29
N TRP A 118 5.64 -13.97 8.04
CA TRP A 118 6.46 -14.31 6.89
C TRP A 118 7.71 -13.42 6.83
N SER A 119 8.82 -13.99 6.33
CA SER A 119 10.08 -13.25 6.21
C SER A 119 10.06 -12.22 5.07
N GLU A 120 11.03 -11.30 5.08
CA GLU A 120 11.16 -10.28 4.03
C GLU A 120 11.28 -10.87 2.61
N LYS A 121 11.89 -12.05 2.48
CA LYS A 121 11.95 -12.79 1.21
C LYS A 121 10.55 -13.10 0.66
N GLN A 122 9.60 -13.43 1.55
CA GLN A 122 8.20 -13.66 1.16
C GLN A 122 7.54 -12.36 0.73
N PHE A 123 7.82 -11.25 1.43
CA PHE A 123 7.35 -9.94 1.01
C PHE A 123 7.86 -9.56 -0.40
N THR A 124 9.13 -9.81 -0.70
CA THR A 124 9.67 -9.58 -2.06
C THR A 124 8.91 -10.37 -3.13
N CYS A 125 8.53 -11.63 -2.84
CA CYS A 125 7.70 -12.42 -3.76
C CYS A 125 6.29 -11.85 -3.91
N LEU A 126 5.69 -11.39 -2.82
CA LEU A 126 4.38 -10.72 -2.82
C LEU A 126 4.42 -9.43 -3.66
N ASP A 127 5.45 -8.61 -3.46
CA ASP A 127 5.62 -7.35 -4.18
C ASP A 127 5.72 -7.56 -5.69
N ASN A 128 6.54 -8.53 -6.12
CA ASN A 128 6.61 -8.91 -7.53
C ASN A 128 5.26 -9.41 -8.08
N LEU A 129 4.56 -10.23 -7.30
CA LEU A 129 3.26 -10.77 -7.67
C LEU A 129 2.23 -9.65 -7.85
N TRP A 130 1.95 -8.85 -6.83
CA TRP A 130 0.93 -7.80 -6.89
C TRP A 130 1.33 -6.61 -7.77
N THR A 131 2.63 -6.39 -7.97
CA THR A 131 3.10 -5.45 -8.99
C THR A 131 2.73 -5.93 -10.40
N LYS A 132 2.89 -7.23 -10.71
CA LYS A 132 2.43 -7.83 -11.98
C LYS A 132 0.91 -7.75 -12.13
N GLU A 133 0.16 -8.03 -11.07
CA GLU A 133 -1.30 -8.08 -11.11
C GLU A 133 -1.94 -6.69 -11.31
N SER A 134 -1.48 -5.68 -10.57
CA SER A 134 -2.18 -4.39 -10.49
C SER A 134 -1.28 -3.18 -10.34
N LYS A 135 0.05 -3.36 -10.22
CA LYS A 135 0.98 -2.31 -9.78
C LYS A 135 0.55 -1.70 -8.43
N TRP A 136 0.01 -2.53 -7.54
CA TRP A 136 -0.54 -2.12 -6.24
C TRP A 136 -1.68 -1.09 -6.33
N ASN A 137 -2.36 -0.98 -7.48
CA ASN A 137 -3.48 -0.07 -7.64
C ASN A 137 -4.79 -0.73 -7.17
N TYR A 138 -5.36 -0.22 -6.09
CA TYR A 138 -6.65 -0.71 -5.55
C TYR A 138 -7.85 -0.49 -6.47
N LYS A 139 -7.73 0.41 -7.46
CA LYS A 139 -8.74 0.63 -8.52
C LYS A 139 -8.51 -0.22 -9.76
N ALA A 140 -7.45 -1.03 -9.81
CA ALA A 140 -7.15 -1.85 -10.98
C ALA A 140 -8.32 -2.78 -11.31
N ARG A 141 -8.78 -2.76 -12.56
CA ARG A 141 -9.85 -3.64 -13.04
C ARG A 141 -9.48 -4.20 -14.40
N ASN A 142 -9.47 -5.53 -14.50
CA ASN A 142 -9.39 -6.19 -15.79
C ASN A 142 -10.75 -6.08 -16.50
N LYS A 143 -10.79 -5.47 -17.69
CA LYS A 143 -12.03 -5.25 -18.44
C LYS A 143 -12.66 -6.54 -18.97
N SER A 144 -11.84 -7.56 -19.27
CA SER A 144 -12.29 -8.82 -19.84
C SER A 144 -12.79 -9.78 -18.76
N SER A 145 -11.97 -10.03 -17.73
CA SER A 145 -12.34 -11.00 -16.66
C SER A 145 -13.15 -10.40 -15.52
N GLY A 146 -13.10 -9.08 -15.33
CA GLY A 146 -13.70 -8.41 -14.17
C GLY A 146 -12.88 -8.53 -12.88
N ALA A 147 -11.67 -9.11 -12.93
CA ALA A 147 -10.76 -9.16 -11.79
C ALA A 147 -10.47 -7.74 -11.26
N HIS A 148 -10.41 -7.57 -9.93
CA HIS A 148 -10.36 -6.25 -9.31
C HIS A 148 -9.37 -6.14 -8.16
N GLY A 149 -8.85 -4.92 -7.99
CA GLY A 149 -8.05 -4.51 -6.84
C GLY A 149 -6.60 -4.95 -6.90
N ILE A 150 -5.90 -4.71 -5.80
CA ILE A 150 -4.50 -5.06 -5.60
C ILE A 150 -4.23 -6.54 -5.94
N PRO A 151 -4.98 -7.52 -5.38
CA PRO A 151 -4.73 -8.93 -5.64
C PRO A 151 -5.35 -9.45 -6.94
N GLN A 152 -6.07 -8.62 -7.70
CA GLN A 152 -6.88 -9.04 -8.86
C GLN A 152 -7.85 -10.20 -8.53
N ALA A 153 -8.69 -10.00 -7.50
CA ALA A 153 -9.65 -10.99 -7.03
C ALA A 153 -10.72 -11.34 -8.08
N LEU A 154 -11.00 -12.64 -8.27
CA LEU A 154 -12.02 -13.14 -9.20
C LEU A 154 -12.94 -14.21 -8.57
N PRO A 155 -14.27 -13.97 -8.49
CA PRO A 155 -14.91 -12.66 -8.57
C PRO A 155 -14.48 -11.75 -7.41
N ALA A 156 -14.52 -10.44 -7.64
CA ALA A 156 -14.13 -9.43 -6.65
C ALA A 156 -14.97 -9.46 -5.36
N THR A 157 -16.22 -9.92 -5.44
CA THR A 157 -17.14 -10.09 -4.29
C THR A 157 -16.60 -11.05 -3.22
N LYS A 158 -15.60 -11.89 -3.53
CA LYS A 158 -14.93 -12.72 -2.51
C LYS A 158 -14.29 -11.89 -1.39
N MET A 159 -13.97 -10.62 -1.64
CA MET A 159 -13.41 -9.71 -0.63
C MET A 159 -14.42 -9.31 0.46
N GLU A 160 -15.72 -9.54 0.24
CA GLU A 160 -16.78 -9.21 1.21
C GLU A 160 -16.67 -9.97 2.53
N ILE A 161 -15.99 -11.13 2.54
CA ILE A 161 -15.69 -11.87 3.77
C ILE A 161 -14.75 -11.08 4.71
N VAL A 162 -14.00 -10.12 4.19
CA VAL A 162 -13.15 -9.23 5.00
C VAL A 162 -13.89 -7.93 5.29
N GLY A 163 -14.54 -7.35 4.27
CA GLY A 163 -15.29 -6.10 4.43
C GLY A 163 -16.08 -5.76 3.17
N THR A 164 -17.26 -5.18 3.34
CA THR A 164 -18.15 -4.79 2.23
C THR A 164 -17.63 -3.55 1.48
N ASP A 165 -16.66 -2.83 2.04
CA ASP A 165 -16.06 -1.60 1.54
C ASP A 165 -14.86 -1.84 0.61
N TRP A 166 -14.62 -3.08 0.18
CA TRP A 166 -13.46 -3.52 -0.61
C TRP A 166 -13.22 -2.71 -1.90
N ARG A 167 -14.25 -2.06 -2.46
CA ARG A 167 -14.13 -1.21 -3.65
C ARG A 167 -13.33 0.07 -3.40
N THR A 168 -13.36 0.58 -2.19
CA THR A 168 -12.76 1.87 -1.79
C THR A 168 -11.70 1.72 -0.70
N ASN A 169 -11.62 0.53 -0.10
CA ASN A 169 -10.69 0.23 0.99
C ASN A 169 -9.57 -0.72 0.52
N PRO A 170 -8.36 -0.19 0.21
CA PRO A 170 -7.19 -1.03 -0.11
C PRO A 170 -6.78 -1.98 1.01
N VAL A 171 -7.01 -1.65 2.28
CA VAL A 171 -6.67 -2.51 3.42
C VAL A 171 -7.52 -3.78 3.41
N THR A 172 -8.81 -3.66 3.07
CA THR A 172 -9.70 -4.81 2.86
C THR A 172 -9.18 -5.70 1.74
N GLN A 173 -8.73 -5.12 0.62
CA GLN A 173 -8.17 -5.87 -0.50
C GLN A 173 -6.87 -6.60 -0.13
N ILE A 174 -5.95 -5.92 0.56
CA ILE A 174 -4.67 -6.49 1.03
C ILE A 174 -4.95 -7.65 1.99
N THR A 175 -5.81 -7.44 2.99
CA THR A 175 -6.14 -8.45 4.01
C THR A 175 -6.75 -9.69 3.37
N TRP A 176 -7.66 -9.51 2.41
CA TRP A 176 -8.22 -10.63 1.66
C TRP A 176 -7.16 -11.35 0.82
N GLY A 177 -6.32 -10.60 0.10
CA GLY A 177 -5.29 -11.16 -0.75
C GLY A 177 -4.25 -11.98 0.02
N LEU A 178 -3.83 -11.50 1.20
CA LEU A 178 -2.93 -12.23 2.10
C LEU A 178 -3.57 -13.53 2.62
N LYS A 179 -4.84 -13.46 3.05
CA LYS A 179 -5.63 -14.64 3.46
C LYS A 179 -5.74 -15.67 2.33
N TYR A 180 -6.03 -15.22 1.11
CA TYR A 180 -6.11 -16.10 -0.05
C TYR A 180 -4.77 -16.80 -0.33
N ILE A 181 -3.66 -16.07 -0.26
CA ILE A 181 -2.31 -16.61 -0.45
C ILE A 181 -1.98 -17.65 0.61
N GLU A 182 -2.26 -17.36 1.88
CA GLU A 182 -2.06 -18.31 2.98
C GLU A 182 -2.87 -19.59 2.78
N GLU A 183 -4.16 -19.49 2.48
CA GLU A 183 -5.04 -20.65 2.34
C GLU A 183 -4.63 -21.55 1.18
N ARG A 184 -4.34 -20.95 0.01
CA ARG A 184 -4.11 -21.67 -1.25
C ARG A 184 -2.65 -22.06 -1.49
N TYR A 185 -1.72 -21.22 -1.06
CA TYR A 185 -0.29 -21.38 -1.37
C TYR A 185 0.60 -21.54 -0.16
N LYS A 186 0.07 -21.32 1.05
CA LYS A 186 0.81 -21.22 2.32
C LYS A 186 1.76 -20.02 2.39
N TYR A 187 2.45 -19.69 1.31
CA TYR A 187 3.45 -18.62 1.24
C TYR A 187 3.42 -17.82 -0.07
N PRO A 188 3.72 -16.51 -0.03
CA PRO A 188 3.80 -15.66 -1.23
C PRO A 188 4.74 -16.16 -2.33
N CYS A 189 5.91 -16.72 -1.98
CA CYS A 189 6.82 -17.24 -3.01
C CYS A 189 6.25 -18.45 -3.76
N SER A 190 5.41 -19.27 -3.11
CA SER A 190 4.68 -20.36 -3.76
C SER A 190 3.64 -19.80 -4.75
N ALA A 191 2.89 -18.77 -4.34
CA ALA A 191 1.95 -18.06 -5.21
C ALA A 191 2.65 -17.40 -6.41
N TRP A 192 3.77 -16.72 -6.18
CA TRP A 192 4.56 -16.10 -7.25
C TRP A 192 5.10 -17.12 -8.25
N SER A 193 5.62 -18.25 -7.75
CA SER A 193 6.07 -19.36 -8.58
C SER A 193 4.95 -19.90 -9.49
N LYS A 194 3.73 -20.00 -8.95
CA LYS A 194 2.54 -20.39 -9.73
C LYS A 194 2.15 -19.34 -10.78
N SER A 195 2.12 -18.05 -10.43
CA SER A 195 1.83 -16.96 -11.38
C SER A 195 2.83 -16.91 -12.54
N LYS A 196 4.12 -17.19 -12.29
CA LYS A 196 5.13 -17.25 -13.35
C LYS A 196 4.89 -18.38 -14.36
N ARG A 197 4.31 -19.51 -13.95
CA ARG A 197 4.04 -20.66 -14.83
C ARG A 197 2.70 -20.60 -15.53
N SER A 198 1.68 -20.05 -14.87
CA SER A 198 0.29 -20.17 -15.32
C SER A 198 -0.39 -18.83 -15.61
N ASN A 199 0.27 -17.70 -15.36
CA ASN A 199 -0.33 -16.35 -15.42
C ASN A 199 -1.54 -16.14 -14.50
N TRP A 200 -1.71 -17.03 -13.51
CA TRP A 200 -2.68 -16.92 -12.43
C TRP A 200 -2.09 -17.49 -11.15
N TYR A 201 -2.61 -17.02 -10.02
CA TYR A 201 -2.45 -17.58 -8.69
C TYR A 201 -3.82 -17.52 -8.01
#